data_AF-A0A962DVF5-F1
#
_entry.id   AF-A0A962DVF5-F1
#
_cell.length_a   1.000
_cell.length_b   1.000
_cell.length_c   1.000
_cell.angle_alpha   90.00
_cell.angle_beta   90.00
_cell.angle_gamma   90.00
#
_symmetry.space_group_name_H-M   'P 1'
#
loop_
_entity.id
_entity.type
_entity.pdbx_description
1 polymer ?
#
loop_
_entity_poly.entity_id
_entity_poly.type
_entity_poly.pdbx_seq_one_letter_code
_entity_poly.pdbx_strand_id
1 'polypeptide(L)'
;MTPEALNAKVSKLAMTVVRDDRWGGAADYLGVAVLGMILYGYALAVGRLVMLLEIECVAKATEKVLVEVVGAASKWSEGLVRDAETSAFDRAYHPQQFELVGVGHSYYGVNDSSSIVDNVFANIDAVRSRSRAAT
;
A
#
# COMPACT_ATOMS: atom_id res chain seq x y z
N MET A 1 2.10 -15.23 15.38
CA MET A 1 0.89 -14.42 15.08
C MET A 1 0.31 -14.92 13.76
N THR A 2 -0.98 -14.69 13.45
CA THR A 2 -1.65 -15.33 12.29
C THR A 2 -1.86 -14.37 11.11
N PRO A 3 -2.07 -14.87 9.87
CA PRO A 3 -2.41 -14.05 8.70
C PRO A 3 -3.62 -13.12 8.91
N GLU A 4 -4.60 -13.53 9.71
CA GLU A 4 -5.79 -12.73 10.02
C GLU A 4 -5.43 -11.48 10.82
N ALA A 5 -4.45 -11.57 11.72
CA ALA A 5 -3.97 -10.43 12.49
C ALA A 5 -3.21 -9.42 11.60
N LEU A 6 -2.51 -9.89 10.56
CA LEU A 6 -1.88 -9.01 9.56
C LEU A 6 -2.96 -8.29 8.77
N ASN A 7 -3.95 -9.02 8.26
CA ASN A 7 -5.07 -8.45 7.54
C ASN A 7 -5.80 -7.38 8.37
N ALA A 8 -6.09 -7.63 9.64
CA ALA A 8 -6.73 -6.64 10.51
C ALA A 8 -5.91 -5.35 10.65
N LYS A 9 -4.57 -5.45 10.75
CA LYS A 9 -3.67 -4.29 10.82
C LYS A 9 -3.65 -3.49 9.52
N VAL A 10 -3.53 -4.17 8.38
CA VAL A 10 -3.50 -3.54 7.05
C VAL A 10 -4.87 -2.93 6.73
N SER A 11 -5.95 -3.64 7.04
CA SER A 11 -7.34 -3.16 6.94
C SER A 11 -7.53 -1.88 7.74
N LYS A 12 -7.07 -1.82 8.99
CA LYS A 12 -7.20 -0.63 9.83
C LYS A 12 -6.54 0.59 9.18
N LEU A 13 -5.34 0.42 8.63
CA LEU A 13 -4.64 1.50 7.93
C LEU A 13 -5.42 1.93 6.68
N ALA A 14 -5.79 0.99 5.82
CA ALA A 14 -6.56 1.27 4.62
C ALA A 14 -7.89 1.96 4.94
N MET A 15 -8.62 1.48 5.95
CA MET A 15 -9.86 2.09 6.45
C MET A 15 -9.66 3.54 6.89
N THR A 16 -8.52 3.87 7.48
CA THR A 16 -8.21 5.24 7.90
C THR A 16 -8.02 6.15 6.69
N VAL A 17 -7.34 5.67 5.65
CA VAL A 17 -7.15 6.41 4.39
C VAL A 17 -8.48 6.58 3.65
N VAL A 18 -9.24 5.51 3.43
CA VAL A 18 -10.48 5.57 2.62
C VAL A 18 -11.61 6.36 3.29
N ARG A 19 -11.53 6.57 4.62
CA ARG A 19 -12.47 7.40 5.39
C ARG A 19 -12.03 8.86 5.50
N ASP A 20 -10.83 9.20 5.06
CA ASP A 20 -10.35 10.58 5.03
C ASP A 20 -11.09 11.34 3.91
N ASP A 21 -11.54 12.56 4.18
CA ASP A 21 -12.31 13.37 3.23
C ASP A 21 -11.56 13.63 1.91
N ARG A 22 -10.22 13.60 1.93
CA ARG A 22 -9.39 13.73 0.72
C ARG A 22 -9.53 12.54 -0.23
N TRP A 23 -9.95 11.38 0.27
CA TRP A 23 -10.03 10.14 -0.52
C TRP A 23 -11.00 10.27 -1.70
N GLY A 24 -12.12 10.99 -1.54
CA GLY A 24 -13.10 11.17 -2.62
C GLY A 24 -12.50 11.78 -3.91
N GLY A 25 -11.51 12.66 -3.79
CA GLY A 25 -10.77 13.24 -4.92
C GLY A 25 -9.50 12.48 -5.33
N ALA A 26 -9.17 11.42 -4.61
CA ALA A 26 -7.97 10.61 -4.80
C ALA A 26 -8.28 9.15 -5.20
N ALA A 27 -9.54 8.70 -5.14
CA ALA A 27 -9.95 7.32 -5.42
C ALA A 27 -9.91 6.91 -6.91
N ASP A 28 -9.13 7.58 -7.74
CA ASP A 28 -8.87 7.17 -9.12
C ASP A 28 -7.87 6.01 -9.18
N TYR A 29 -7.65 5.44 -10.38
CA TYR A 29 -6.70 4.34 -10.56
C TYR A 29 -5.31 4.65 -10.02
N LEU A 30 -4.87 5.90 -10.10
CA LEU A 30 -3.56 6.32 -9.62
C LEU A 30 -3.50 6.29 -8.10
N GLY A 31 -4.49 6.88 -7.42
CA GLY A 31 -4.49 6.90 -5.97
C GLY A 31 -4.69 5.52 -5.36
N VAL A 32 -5.48 4.65 -5.99
CA VAL A 32 -5.58 3.24 -5.58
C VAL A 32 -4.23 2.52 -5.77
N ALA A 33 -3.52 2.76 -6.87
CA ALA A 33 -2.20 2.14 -7.11
C ALA A 33 -1.16 2.61 -6.07
N VAL A 34 -1.10 3.92 -5.80
CA VAL A 34 -0.20 4.48 -4.78
C VAL A 34 -0.51 3.91 -3.40
N LEU A 35 -1.79 3.90 -3.01
CA LEU A 35 -2.21 3.31 -1.74
C LEU A 35 -1.84 1.82 -1.68
N GLY A 36 -2.06 1.04 -2.74
CA GLY A 36 -1.71 -0.38 -2.76
C GLY A 36 -0.22 -0.67 -2.58
N MET A 37 0.65 0.14 -3.21
CA MET A 37 2.11 0.03 -3.01
C MET A 37 2.52 0.30 -1.56
N ILE A 38 1.95 1.35 -0.95
CA ILE A 38 2.21 1.70 0.45
C ILE A 38 1.64 0.63 1.40
N LEU A 39 0.43 0.12 1.15
CA LEU A 39 -0.16 -0.96 1.95
C LEU A 39 0.67 -2.24 1.86
N TYR A 40 1.18 -2.59 0.67
CA TYR A 40 2.09 -3.72 0.50
C TYR A 40 3.35 -3.54 1.33
N GLY A 41 4.01 -2.38 1.25
CA GLY A 41 5.20 -2.08 2.05
C GLY A 41 4.97 -2.18 3.56
N TYR A 42 3.86 -1.62 4.04
CA TYR A 42 3.47 -1.73 5.45
C TYR A 42 3.19 -3.19 5.85
N ALA A 43 2.45 -3.93 5.02
CA ALA A 43 2.17 -5.33 5.24
C ALA A 43 3.45 -6.19 5.23
N LEU A 44 4.41 -5.86 4.37
CA LEU A 44 5.71 -6.53 4.27
C LEU A 44 6.50 -6.35 5.56
N ALA A 45 6.64 -5.11 6.05
CA ALA A 45 7.36 -4.83 7.28
C ALA A 45 6.70 -5.48 8.50
N VAL A 46 5.38 -5.31 8.67
CA VAL A 46 4.65 -5.93 9.80
C VAL A 46 4.68 -7.46 9.69
N GLY A 47 4.39 -8.00 8.52
CA GLY A 47 4.32 -9.45 8.28
C GLY A 47 5.67 -10.12 8.48
N ARG A 48 6.74 -9.60 7.86
CA ARG A 48 8.07 -10.23 7.91
C ARG A 48 8.84 -9.91 9.19
N LEU A 49 8.83 -8.67 9.66
CA LEU A 49 9.70 -8.24 10.77
C LEU A 49 9.04 -8.44 12.14
N VAL A 50 7.73 -8.25 12.24
CA VAL A 50 7.01 -8.33 13.53
C VAL A 50 6.34 -9.68 13.71
N MET A 51 5.78 -10.25 12.64
CA MET A 51 4.94 -11.45 12.73
C MET A 51 5.61 -12.73 12.24
N LEU A 52 6.78 -12.62 11.58
CA LEU A 52 7.54 -13.74 10.98
C LEU A 52 6.70 -14.59 10.01
N LEU A 53 5.86 -13.95 9.21
CA LEU A 53 5.00 -14.60 8.21
C LEU A 53 5.72 -14.77 6.87
N GLU A 54 5.19 -15.66 6.02
CA GLU A 54 5.68 -15.81 4.66
C GLU A 54 5.22 -14.67 3.73
N ILE A 55 5.96 -14.46 2.64
CA ILE A 55 5.66 -13.38 1.67
C ILE A 55 4.28 -13.58 1.05
N GLU A 56 3.86 -14.81 0.82
CA GLU A 56 2.54 -15.13 0.28
C GLU A 56 1.41 -14.70 1.23
N CYS A 57 1.66 -14.71 2.55
CA CYS A 57 0.71 -14.17 3.52
C CYS A 57 0.61 -12.64 3.43
N VAL A 58 1.73 -11.95 3.16
CA VAL A 58 1.78 -10.50 2.95
C VAL A 58 1.01 -10.10 1.69
N ALA A 59 1.28 -10.79 0.57
CA ALA A 59 0.61 -10.55 -0.70
C ALA A 59 -0.91 -10.75 -0.56
N LYS A 60 -1.33 -11.90 -0.01
CA LYS A 60 -2.76 -12.20 0.20
C LYS A 60 -3.45 -11.22 1.14
N ALA A 61 -2.79 -10.79 2.22
CA ALA A 61 -3.36 -9.79 3.12
C ALA A 61 -3.59 -8.46 2.40
N THR A 62 -2.62 -8.02 1.59
CA THR A 62 -2.71 -6.77 0.83
C THR A 62 -3.79 -6.85 -0.24
N GLU A 63 -3.83 -7.93 -1.02
CA GLU A 63 -4.85 -8.16 -2.05
C GLU A 63 -6.27 -8.14 -1.45
N LYS A 64 -6.46 -8.87 -0.34
CA LYS A 64 -7.74 -8.91 0.36
C LYS A 64 -8.19 -7.52 0.82
N VAL A 65 -7.27 -6.70 1.35
CA VAL A 65 -7.58 -5.32 1.76
C VAL A 65 -7.94 -4.43 0.57
N LEU A 66 -7.22 -4.55 -0.54
CA LEU A 66 -7.53 -3.79 -1.75
C LEU A 66 -8.94 -4.08 -2.26
N VAL A 67 -9.37 -5.34 -2.20
CA VAL A 67 -10.71 -5.74 -2.63
C VAL A 67 -11.77 -5.35 -1.61
N GLU A 68 -11.62 -5.77 -0.35
CA GLU A 68 -12.68 -5.69 0.67
C GLU A 68 -12.82 -4.30 1.29
N VAL A 69 -11.73 -3.53 1.37
CA VAL A 69 -11.70 -2.24 2.05
C VAL A 69 -11.61 -1.08 1.06
N VAL A 70 -10.71 -1.19 0.07
CA VAL A 70 -10.51 -0.11 -0.91
C VAL A 70 -11.55 -0.18 -2.05
N GLY A 71 -12.12 -1.35 -2.30
CA GLY A 71 -13.14 -1.55 -3.34
C GLY A 71 -12.55 -1.75 -4.74
N ALA A 72 -11.27 -2.13 -4.85
CA ALA A 72 -10.61 -2.38 -6.12
C ALA A 72 -10.99 -3.76 -6.71
N ALA A 73 -10.98 -3.88 -8.04
CA ALA A 73 -11.32 -5.13 -8.72
C ALA A 73 -10.26 -6.22 -8.46
N SER A 74 -10.69 -7.43 -8.07
CA SER A 74 -9.81 -8.53 -7.66
C SER A 74 -8.65 -8.82 -8.63
N LYS A 75 -8.92 -9.02 -9.93
CA LYS A 75 -7.85 -9.29 -10.92
C LYS A 75 -6.84 -8.14 -11.05
N TRP A 76 -7.30 -6.91 -10.89
CA TRP A 76 -6.42 -5.74 -10.94
C TRP A 76 -5.57 -5.63 -9.67
N SER A 77 -6.18 -5.88 -8.51
CA SER A 77 -5.48 -5.94 -7.22
C SER A 77 -4.40 -7.03 -7.19
N GLU A 78 -4.68 -8.21 -7.77
CA GLU A 78 -3.70 -9.29 -7.91
C GLU A 78 -2.47 -8.84 -8.70
N GLY A 79 -2.68 -8.17 -9.85
CA GLY A 79 -1.60 -7.62 -10.65
C GLY A 79 -0.80 -6.55 -9.91
N LEU A 80 -1.48 -5.60 -9.27
CA LEU A 80 -0.83 -4.54 -8.49
C LEU A 80 0.04 -5.10 -7.36
N VAL A 81 -0.45 -6.10 -6.63
CA VAL A 81 0.29 -6.73 -5.52
C VAL A 81 1.51 -7.47 -6.03
N ARG A 82 1.41 -8.14 -7.18
CA ARG A 82 2.55 -8.83 -7.81
C ARG A 82 3.64 -7.86 -8.26
N ASP A 83 3.23 -6.70 -8.81
CA ASP A 83 4.16 -5.64 -9.20
C ASP A 83 4.83 -5.02 -7.97
N ALA A 84 4.07 -4.82 -6.87
CA ALA A 84 4.60 -4.34 -5.59
C ALA A 84 5.60 -5.32 -4.98
N GLU A 85 5.29 -6.61 -4.99
CA GLU A 85 6.18 -7.69 -4.51
C GLU A 85 7.48 -7.73 -5.30
N THR A 86 7.40 -7.75 -6.63
CA THR A 86 8.58 -7.74 -7.49
C THR A 86 9.41 -6.49 -7.23
N SER A 87 8.75 -5.32 -7.20
CA SER A 87 9.41 -4.04 -6.95
C SER A 87 10.08 -3.98 -5.58
N ALA A 88 9.53 -4.62 -4.54
CA ALA A 88 10.10 -4.63 -3.20
C ALA A 88 11.50 -5.26 -3.15
N PHE A 89 11.79 -6.21 -4.04
CA PHE A 89 13.06 -6.94 -4.09
C PHE A 89 13.93 -6.62 -5.31
N ASP A 90 13.36 -5.99 -6.34
CA ASP A 90 14.09 -5.51 -7.51
C ASP A 90 13.77 -4.04 -7.79
N ARG A 91 14.65 -3.16 -7.32
CA ARG A 91 14.55 -1.71 -7.57
C ARG A 91 14.60 -1.35 -9.06
N ALA A 92 15.27 -2.15 -9.90
CA ALA A 92 15.42 -1.85 -11.32
C ALA A 92 14.14 -2.12 -12.11
N TYR A 93 13.27 -3.01 -11.61
CA TYR A 93 11.98 -3.34 -12.23
C TYR A 93 11.08 -2.10 -12.33
N HIS A 94 10.77 -1.47 -11.19
CA HIS A 94 10.05 -0.19 -11.13
C HIS A 94 10.55 0.68 -9.97
N PRO A 95 11.52 1.60 -10.22
CA PRO A 95 12.14 2.39 -9.15
C PRO A 95 11.15 3.22 -8.31
N GLN A 96 10.11 3.75 -8.95
CA GLN A 96 9.09 4.57 -8.29
C GLN A 96 8.17 3.73 -7.39
N GLN A 97 7.85 2.50 -7.82
CA GLN A 97 7.08 1.57 -7.01
C GLN A 97 7.90 1.08 -5.82
N PHE A 98 9.20 0.79 -6.01
CA PHE A 98 10.12 0.48 -4.92
C PHE A 98 10.14 1.60 -3.86
N GLU A 99 10.15 2.87 -4.26
CA GLU A 99 10.07 4.01 -3.33
C GLU A 99 8.76 4.01 -2.54
N LEU A 100 7.61 3.80 -3.19
CA LEU A 100 6.30 3.74 -2.52
C LEU A 100 6.17 2.55 -1.56
N VAL A 101 6.72 1.39 -1.93
CA VAL A 101 6.83 0.24 -1.04
C VAL A 101 7.71 0.59 0.16
N GLY A 102 8.85 1.24 -0.07
CA GLY A 102 9.76 1.71 0.98
C GLY A 102 9.10 2.68 1.96
N VAL A 103 8.25 3.58 1.46
CA VAL A 103 7.41 4.47 2.29
C VAL A 103 6.57 3.64 3.25
N GLY A 104 5.74 2.74 2.73
CA GLY A 104 4.89 1.87 3.56
C GLY A 104 5.69 1.06 4.58
N HIS A 105 6.81 0.51 4.14
CA HIS A 105 7.72 -0.27 4.98
C HIS A 105 8.26 0.53 6.17
N SER A 106 8.47 1.85 6.04
CA SER A 106 9.00 2.69 7.13
C SER A 106 8.05 2.90 8.30
N TYR A 107 6.75 2.68 8.12
CA TYR A 107 5.71 3.01 9.11
C TYR A 107 5.29 1.87 10.04
N TYR A 108 5.90 0.68 9.93
CA TYR A 108 5.49 -0.49 10.73
C TYR A 108 5.61 -0.30 12.26
N GLY A 109 6.50 0.58 12.71
CA GLY A 109 6.72 0.90 14.12
C GLY A 109 6.09 2.22 14.56
N VAL A 110 5.37 2.92 13.68
CA VAL A 110 4.79 4.23 13.98
C VAL A 110 3.43 4.04 14.65
N ASN A 111 3.27 4.62 15.84
CA ASN A 111 2.04 4.50 16.63
C ASN A 111 0.92 5.45 16.18
N ASP A 112 1.28 6.53 15.49
CA ASP A 112 0.34 7.54 15.00
C ASP A 112 0.03 7.33 13.52
N SER A 113 -1.19 6.85 13.25
CA SER A 113 -1.68 6.61 11.90
C SER A 113 -1.93 7.88 11.09
N SER A 114 -1.98 9.07 11.69
CA SER A 114 -2.18 10.32 10.93
C SER A 114 -1.01 10.59 9.99
N SER A 115 0.21 10.34 10.46
CA SER A 115 1.45 10.57 9.70
C SER A 115 1.55 9.74 8.41
N ILE A 116 1.10 8.48 8.43
CA ILE A 116 1.06 7.63 7.23
C ILE A 116 -0.08 8.04 6.29
N VAL A 117 -1.23 8.46 6.82
CA VAL A 117 -2.35 8.93 5.99
C VAL A 117 -1.95 10.19 5.22
N ASP A 118 -1.33 11.16 5.88
CA ASP A 118 -0.82 12.36 5.21
C ASP A 118 0.25 12.03 4.16
N ASN A 119 1.12 11.06 4.46
CA ASN A 119 2.14 10.60 3.53
C ASN A 119 1.54 9.93 2.29
N VAL A 120 0.45 9.16 2.44
CA VAL A 120 -0.30 8.59 1.30
C VAL A 120 -0.77 9.70 0.38
N PHE A 121 -1.48 10.71 0.90
CA PHE A 121 -1.99 11.80 0.06
C PHE A 121 -0.87 12.63 -0.57
N ALA A 122 0.21 12.90 0.17
CA ALA A 122 1.38 13.57 -0.38
C ALA A 122 2.01 12.79 -1.55
N ASN A 123 2.07 11.46 -1.48
CA ASN A 123 2.57 10.65 -2.58
C ASN A 123 1.62 10.60 -3.77
N ILE A 124 0.31 10.57 -3.54
CA ILE A 124 -0.69 10.67 -4.62
C ILE A 124 -0.49 11.96 -5.39
N ASP A 125 -0.40 13.10 -4.70
CA ASP A 125 -0.20 14.40 -5.31
C ASP A 125 1.16 14.50 -6.01
N ALA A 126 2.23 13.97 -5.39
CA ALA A 126 3.56 13.97 -5.96
C ALA A 126 3.60 13.17 -7.27
N VAL A 127 3.06 11.96 -7.31
CA VAL A 127 3.03 11.14 -8.53
C VAL A 127 2.17 11.83 -9.60
N ARG A 128 1.00 12.34 -9.22
CA ARG A 128 0.10 13.06 -10.14
C ARG A 128 0.76 14.29 -10.76
N SER A 129 1.53 15.05 -9.99
CA SER A 129 2.27 16.22 -10.49
C SER A 129 3.36 15.84 -11.50
N ARG A 130 4.12 14.76 -11.23
CA ARG A 130 5.17 14.25 -12.12
C ARG A 130 4.59 13.74 -13.44
N SER A 131 3.46 13.02 -13.39
CA SER A 131 2.79 12.54 -14.61
C SER A 131 2.36 13.68 -15.52
N ARG A 132 1.88 14.80 -14.95
CA ARG A 132 1.50 15.99 -15.74
C ARG A 132 2.70 16.73 -16.32
N ALA A 133 3.84 16.76 -15.62
CA ALA A 133 5.05 17.41 -16.10
C ALA A 133 5.77 16.63 -17.23
N ALA A 134 5.44 15.34 -17.39
CA ALA A 134 5.99 14.47 -18.43
C ALA A 134 5.18 14.48 -19.75
N THR A 135 4.11 15.29 -19.82
CA THR A 135 3.24 15.46 -20.99
C THR A 135 3.46 16.83 -21.61
#